data_AF-A0A3M1NGG0-F1
#
_entry.id   AF-A0A3M1NGG0-F1
#
_cell.length_a   1.000
_cell.length_b   1.000
_cell.length_c   1.000
_cell.angle_alpha   90.00
_cell.angle_beta   90.00
_cell.angle_gamma   90.00
#
_symmetry.space_group_name_H-M   'P 1'
#
loop_
_entity.id
_entity.type
_entity.pdbx_description
1 polymer ?
#
loop_
_entity_poly.entity_id
_entity_poly.type
_entity_poly.pdbx_seq_one_letter_code
_entity_poly.pdbx_strand_id
1 'polypeptide(L)'
;MDTTHRVLRHGATGLFVLALFTLVLLPSASAQRSFDRMDDRWWDNLEAQLTASLDAPVQAIRDQALQHIIFFSTYYPEKVDFGPASGQILGIYEHSQHEGRRTMALAALSAIGEDQSMELLRGLVRGAPDTRLRQLTRAALAHYYADSTH
;
A
#
# COMPACT_ATOMS: atom_id res chain seq x y z
N MET A 1 38.00 -39.04 -34.36
CA MET A 1 36.74 -38.27 -34.36
C MET A 1 36.52 -37.86 -32.93
N ASP A 2 36.84 -36.61 -32.60
CA ASP A 2 36.52 -36.04 -31.31
C ASP A 2 36.06 -34.60 -31.55
N THR A 3 34.86 -34.31 -31.08
CA THR A 3 34.06 -33.15 -31.48
C THR A 3 34.17 -32.10 -30.39
N THR A 4 34.57 -30.90 -30.80
CA THR A 4 34.38 -29.62 -30.11
C THR A 4 33.14 -29.55 -29.22
N HIS A 5 33.26 -28.97 -28.02
CA HIS A 5 32.37 -27.89 -27.58
C HIS A 5 32.96 -27.05 -26.44
N ARG A 6 33.08 -25.76 -26.74
CA ARG A 6 33.42 -24.63 -25.86
C ARG A 6 32.10 -24.12 -25.26
N VAL A 7 31.97 -24.07 -23.93
CA VAL A 7 30.86 -23.38 -23.23
C VAL A 7 31.48 -22.74 -21.97
N LEU A 8 31.90 -21.48 -22.06
CA LEU A 8 31.17 -20.29 -21.61
C LEU A 8 31.09 -20.13 -20.07
N ARG A 9 32.11 -19.41 -19.57
CA ARG A 9 31.95 -18.20 -18.73
C ARG A 9 31.01 -18.33 -17.53
N HIS A 10 31.58 -18.77 -16.41
CA HIS A 10 31.04 -18.47 -15.09
C HIS A 10 31.43 -17.07 -14.66
N GLY A 11 30.48 -16.36 -14.05
CA GLY A 11 30.74 -15.14 -13.29
C GLY A 11 29.87 -13.99 -13.74
N ALA A 12 28.74 -13.80 -13.05
CA ALA A 12 28.37 -12.52 -12.43
C ALA A 12 26.92 -12.60 -11.91
N THR A 13 26.80 -12.71 -10.59
CA THR A 13 25.93 -11.92 -9.72
C THR A 13 24.48 -11.66 -10.13
N GLY A 14 23.56 -12.23 -9.33
CA GLY A 14 22.17 -11.80 -9.29
C GLY A 14 21.29 -12.68 -8.40
N LEU A 15 21.73 -12.99 -7.18
CA LEU A 15 20.89 -13.71 -6.21
C LEU A 15 19.95 -12.71 -5.52
N PHE A 16 18.70 -12.70 -5.99
CA PHE A 16 17.56 -12.06 -5.34
C PHE A 16 17.40 -12.63 -3.92
N VAL A 17 17.57 -11.81 -2.89
CA VAL A 17 17.24 -12.19 -1.52
C VAL A 17 15.74 -11.96 -1.32
N LEU A 18 14.98 -13.06 -1.39
CA LEU A 18 13.60 -13.14 -0.96
C LEU A 18 13.59 -13.15 0.59
N ALA A 19 13.44 -11.99 1.22
CA ALA A 19 13.28 -11.91 2.67
C ALA A 19 11.80 -12.17 3.03
N LEU A 20 11.50 -13.43 3.33
CA LEU A 20 10.24 -13.86 3.94
C LEU A 20 10.30 -13.47 5.43
N PHE A 21 9.62 -12.41 5.84
CA PHE A 21 9.49 -12.03 7.25
C PHE A 21 8.07 -12.37 7.75
N THR A 22 7.92 -13.59 8.25
CA THR A 22 6.79 -13.96 9.12
C THR A 22 7.16 -13.59 10.55
N LEU A 23 6.71 -12.42 11.04
CA LEU A 23 6.86 -12.03 12.44
C LEU A 23 5.49 -11.89 13.12
N VAL A 24 5.35 -12.63 14.20
CA VAL A 24 4.15 -12.74 15.05
C VAL A 24 3.84 -11.41 15.75
N LEU A 25 2.55 -11.06 15.76
CA LEU A 25 1.95 -9.81 16.20
C LEU A 25 2.07 -9.56 17.71
N LEU A 26 2.86 -8.56 18.09
CA LEU A 26 2.63 -7.68 19.26
C LEU A 26 3.23 -6.31 18.89
N PRO A 27 2.42 -5.24 18.72
CA PRO A 27 2.95 -3.90 18.44
C PRO A 27 3.65 -3.38 19.70
N SER A 28 4.95 -3.61 19.77
CA SER A 28 5.78 -3.10 20.85
C SER A 28 6.07 -1.63 20.55
N ALA A 29 5.83 -0.72 21.49
CA ALA A 29 6.18 0.70 21.35
C ALA A 29 7.66 0.94 20.96
N SER A 30 8.52 -0.08 21.12
CA SER A 30 9.90 -0.11 20.63
C SER A 30 10.04 -0.15 19.10
N ALA A 31 9.08 -0.73 18.37
CA ALA A 31 9.08 -0.74 16.91
C ALA A 31 8.75 0.66 16.35
N GLN A 32 7.78 1.36 16.95
CA GLN A 32 7.43 2.75 16.61
C GLN A 32 8.66 3.68 16.71
N ARG A 33 9.37 3.65 17.85
CA ARG A 33 10.59 4.45 18.08
C ARG A 33 11.75 4.11 17.15
N SER A 34 11.70 2.96 16.47
CA SER A 34 12.76 2.60 15.53
C SER A 34 12.68 3.44 14.25
N PHE A 35 11.47 3.84 13.84
CA PHE A 35 11.25 4.62 12.62
C PHE A 35 11.50 6.12 12.80
N ASP A 36 11.34 6.67 14.01
CA ASP A 36 11.59 8.10 14.30
C ASP A 36 13.04 8.55 14.00
N ARG A 37 13.96 7.59 13.88
CA ARG A 37 15.38 7.83 13.61
C ARG A 37 15.76 7.72 12.14
N MET A 38 14.81 7.40 11.27
CA MET A 38 15.05 7.26 9.84
C MET A 38 15.19 8.63 9.19
N ASP A 39 16.12 8.73 8.24
CA ASP A 39 16.34 9.96 7.47
C ASP A 39 15.36 10.08 6.30
N ASP A 40 15.29 11.27 5.69
CA ASP A 40 14.34 11.55 4.61
C ASP A 40 14.51 10.60 3.41
N ARG A 41 15.76 10.24 3.08
CA ARG A 41 16.03 9.29 1.99
C ARG A 41 15.44 7.91 2.27
N TRP A 42 15.44 7.47 3.53
CA TRP A 42 14.83 6.21 3.89
C TRP A 42 13.31 6.24 3.67
N TRP A 43 12.65 7.35 4.03
CA TRP A 43 11.22 7.56 3.81
C TRP A 43 10.87 7.60 2.31
N ASP A 44 11.64 8.35 1.51
CA ASP A 44 11.46 8.39 0.04
C ASP A 44 11.54 6.98 -0.59
N ASN A 45 12.52 6.18 -0.13
CA ASN A 45 12.68 4.81 -0.63
C ASN A 45 11.54 3.89 -0.19
N LEU A 46 11.04 4.06 1.04
CA LEU A 46 9.88 3.32 1.54
C LEU A 46 8.66 3.62 0.68
N GLU A 47 8.39 4.90 0.39
CA GLU A 47 7.28 5.32 -0.44
C GLU A 47 7.34 4.71 -1.84
N ALA A 48 8.49 4.84 -2.50
CA ALA A 48 8.72 4.30 -3.83
C ALA A 48 8.57 2.77 -3.83
N GLN A 49 9.12 2.09 -2.83
CA GLN A 49 9.04 0.64 -2.72
C GLN A 49 7.61 0.14 -2.51
N LEU A 50 6.86 0.75 -1.59
CA LEU A 50 5.49 0.33 -1.29
C LEU A 50 4.55 0.64 -2.46
N THR A 51 4.73 1.80 -3.12
CA THR A 51 3.98 2.15 -4.33
C THR A 51 4.24 1.13 -5.44
N ALA A 52 5.51 0.81 -5.73
CA ALA A 52 5.85 -0.20 -6.72
C ALA A 52 5.33 -1.60 -6.35
N SER A 53 5.23 -1.90 -5.06
CA SER A 53 4.76 -3.20 -4.56
C SER A 53 3.26 -3.41 -4.76
N LEU A 54 2.46 -2.35 -4.99
CA LEU A 54 1.04 -2.47 -5.35
C LEU A 54 0.85 -3.15 -6.72
N ASP A 55 1.84 -3.08 -7.60
CA ASP A 55 1.85 -3.74 -8.92
C ASP A 55 2.58 -5.09 -8.92
N ALA A 56 3.05 -5.56 -7.76
CA ALA A 56 3.77 -6.82 -7.67
C ALA A 56 2.93 -7.99 -8.22
N PRO A 57 3.51 -8.97 -8.93
CA PRO A 57 2.74 -10.10 -9.49
C PRO A 57 2.13 -10.99 -8.40
N VAL A 58 2.76 -11.02 -7.22
CA VAL A 58 2.33 -11.83 -6.08
C VAL A 58 1.32 -11.07 -5.24
N GLN A 59 0.13 -11.63 -5.09
CA GLN A 59 -0.97 -11.02 -4.34
C GLN A 59 -0.63 -10.70 -2.88
N ALA A 60 0.09 -11.59 -2.19
CA ALA A 60 0.49 -11.38 -0.80
C ALA A 60 1.38 -10.13 -0.64
N ILE A 61 2.21 -9.81 -1.64
CA ILE A 61 3.06 -8.61 -1.63
C ILE A 61 2.19 -7.35 -1.76
N ARG A 62 1.21 -7.36 -2.67
CA ARG A 62 0.26 -6.24 -2.83
C ARG A 62 -0.56 -5.99 -1.57
N ASP A 63 -1.05 -7.07 -0.95
CA ASP A 63 -1.83 -7.00 0.28
C ASP A 63 -0.96 -6.49 1.45
N GLN A 64 0.30 -6.89 1.53
CA GLN A 64 1.26 -6.36 2.52
C GLN A 64 1.60 -4.88 2.26
N ALA A 65 1.75 -4.48 1.00
CA ALA A 65 1.99 -3.08 0.64
C ALA A 65 0.84 -2.18 1.10
N LEU A 66 -0.41 -2.58 0.86
CA LEU A 66 -1.59 -1.86 1.37
C LEU A 66 -1.58 -1.73 2.90
N GLN A 67 -1.24 -2.81 3.62
CA GLN A 67 -1.16 -2.78 5.08
C GLN A 67 -0.08 -1.81 5.58
N HIS A 68 1.08 -1.78 4.94
CA HIS A 68 2.14 -0.85 5.30
C HIS A 68 1.76 0.60 4.96
N ILE A 69 1.14 0.85 3.81
CA ILE A 69 0.64 2.19 3.45
C ILE A 69 -0.35 2.68 4.51
N ILE A 70 -1.32 1.85 4.92
CA ILE A 70 -2.25 2.20 6.02
C ILE A 70 -1.47 2.56 7.28
N PHE A 71 -0.52 1.71 7.68
CA PHE A 71 0.26 1.94 8.89
C PHE A 71 1.04 3.26 8.84
N PHE A 72 1.83 3.48 7.79
CA PHE A 72 2.70 4.66 7.72
C PHE A 72 1.91 5.95 7.50
N SER A 73 0.87 5.95 6.67
CA SER A 73 -0.03 7.12 6.53
C SER A 73 -0.75 7.46 7.83
N THR A 74 -1.11 6.46 8.65
CA THR A 74 -1.82 6.71 9.91
C THR A 74 -0.89 7.25 11.01
N TYR A 75 0.31 6.68 11.13
CA TYR A 75 1.18 6.92 12.28
C TYR A 75 2.33 7.89 12.02
N TYR A 76 2.63 8.16 10.74
CA TYR A 76 3.72 9.04 10.31
C TYR A 76 3.28 9.97 9.16
N PRO A 77 2.09 10.60 9.21
CA PRO A 77 1.56 11.41 8.11
C PRO A 77 2.46 12.59 7.73
N GLU A 78 3.31 13.07 8.64
CA GLU A 78 4.28 14.13 8.39
C GLU A 78 5.59 13.65 7.73
N LYS A 79 5.77 12.32 7.59
CA LYS A 79 6.97 11.70 7.02
C LYS A 79 6.74 11.04 5.67
N VAL A 80 5.49 10.68 5.36
CA VAL A 80 5.17 9.97 4.12
C VAL A 80 4.11 10.69 3.29
N ASP A 81 4.30 10.70 1.98
CA ASP A 81 3.32 11.12 0.99
C ASP A 81 2.98 9.98 0.02
N PHE A 82 1.91 9.25 0.32
CA PHE A 82 1.36 8.22 -0.57
C PHE A 82 0.31 8.76 -1.54
N GLY A 83 0.14 10.08 -1.65
CA GLY A 83 -0.72 10.74 -2.64
C GLY A 83 -0.55 10.15 -4.06
N PRO A 84 0.68 9.98 -4.59
CA PRO A 84 0.92 9.37 -5.89
C PRO A 84 0.39 7.93 -6.06
N ALA A 85 0.25 7.16 -4.97
CA ALA A 85 -0.28 5.81 -4.99
C ALA A 85 -1.81 5.75 -4.99
N SER A 86 -2.49 6.86 -4.65
CA SER A 86 -3.95 6.88 -4.43
C SER A 86 -4.75 6.43 -5.65
N GLY A 87 -4.31 6.77 -6.86
CA GLY A 87 -4.95 6.30 -8.09
C GLY A 87 -4.90 4.78 -8.26
N GLN A 88 -3.77 4.15 -7.92
CA GLN A 88 -3.65 2.68 -7.96
C GLN A 88 -4.53 2.02 -6.90
N ILE A 89 -4.53 2.58 -5.68
CA ILE A 89 -5.34 2.07 -4.57
C ILE A 89 -6.84 2.22 -4.88
N LEU A 90 -7.26 3.32 -5.50
CA LEU A 90 -8.62 3.50 -5.98
C LEU A 90 -8.99 2.45 -7.03
N GLY A 91 -8.08 2.15 -7.96
CA GLY A 91 -8.23 1.06 -8.91
C GLY A 91 -8.49 -0.29 -8.21
N ILE A 92 -7.79 -0.57 -7.10
CA ILE A 92 -8.02 -1.77 -6.29
C ILE A 92 -9.41 -1.75 -5.62
N TYR A 93 -9.83 -0.60 -5.07
CA TYR A 93 -11.15 -0.43 -4.47
C TYR A 93 -12.28 -0.66 -5.47
N GLU A 94 -12.13 -0.21 -6.72
CA GLU A 94 -13.13 -0.32 -7.77
C GLU A 94 -13.21 -1.74 -8.36
N HIS A 95 -12.07 -2.33 -8.69
CA HIS A 95 -12.01 -3.49 -9.58
C HIS A 95 -11.76 -4.82 -8.87
N SER A 96 -11.39 -4.81 -7.58
CA SER A 96 -11.13 -6.07 -6.88
C SER A 96 -12.42 -6.88 -6.69
N GLN A 97 -12.37 -8.17 -7.06
CA GLN A 97 -13.47 -9.11 -6.80
C GLN A 97 -13.57 -9.54 -5.32
N HIS A 98 -12.56 -9.24 -4.50
CA HIS A 98 -12.53 -9.59 -3.09
C HIS A 98 -12.92 -8.39 -2.23
N GLU A 99 -14.06 -8.47 -1.55
CA GLU A 99 -14.56 -7.40 -0.67
C GLU A 99 -13.54 -7.01 0.42
N GLY A 100 -12.81 -7.99 0.97
CA GLY A 100 -11.75 -7.73 1.94
C GLY A 100 -10.64 -6.83 1.39
N ARG A 101 -10.24 -7.01 0.12
CA ARG A 101 -9.23 -6.15 -0.52
C ARG A 101 -9.80 -4.77 -0.84
N ARG A 102 -11.06 -4.69 -1.29
CA ARG A 102 -11.73 -3.39 -1.46
C ARG A 102 -11.80 -2.61 -0.14
N THR A 103 -12.08 -3.31 0.96
CA THR A 103 -12.11 -2.72 2.30
C THR A 103 -10.72 -2.24 2.73
N MET A 104 -9.67 -3.00 2.44
CA MET A 104 -8.29 -2.61 2.73
C MET A 104 -7.85 -1.40 1.90
N ALA A 105 -8.22 -1.37 0.61
CA ALA A 105 -7.98 -0.21 -0.25
C ALA A 105 -8.73 1.03 0.26
N LEU A 106 -9.97 0.89 0.71
CA LEU A 106 -10.70 1.98 1.34
C LEU A 106 -9.99 2.51 2.59
N ALA A 107 -9.49 1.62 3.46
CA ALA A 107 -8.74 2.01 4.65
C ALA A 107 -7.44 2.76 4.27
N ALA A 108 -6.74 2.31 3.23
CA ALA A 108 -5.54 2.97 2.74
C ALA A 108 -5.86 4.38 2.19
N LEU A 109 -6.88 4.51 1.33
CA LEU A 109 -7.33 5.82 0.83
C LEU A 109 -7.70 6.75 1.99
N SER A 110 -8.46 6.25 2.97
CA SER A 110 -8.87 7.02 4.15
C SER A 110 -7.69 7.48 5.00
N ALA A 111 -6.64 6.66 5.12
CA ALA A 111 -5.43 7.01 5.86
C ALA A 111 -4.58 8.04 5.11
N ILE A 112 -4.54 7.98 3.78
CA ILE A 112 -3.83 8.94 2.93
C ILE A 112 -4.54 10.30 2.94
N GLY A 113 -5.89 10.30 2.87
CA GLY A 113 -6.68 11.53 2.96
C GLY A 113 -6.50 12.49 1.78
N GLU A 114 -6.18 11.98 0.59
CA GLU A 114 -6.00 12.81 -0.60
C GLU A 114 -7.34 13.25 -1.19
N ASP A 115 -7.51 14.56 -1.38
CA ASP A 115 -8.77 15.22 -1.76
C ASP A 115 -9.41 14.64 -3.03
N GLN A 116 -8.61 14.45 -4.08
CA GLN A 116 -9.12 13.95 -5.37
C GLN A 116 -9.70 12.55 -5.20
N SER A 117 -9.00 11.67 -4.48
CA SER A 117 -9.42 10.30 -4.22
C SER A 117 -10.68 10.24 -3.35
N MET A 118 -10.83 11.14 -2.39
CA MET A 118 -12.04 11.25 -1.57
C MET A 118 -13.25 11.71 -2.38
N GLU A 119 -13.10 12.68 -3.28
CA GLU A 119 -14.20 13.09 -4.16
C GLU A 119 -14.56 11.98 -5.16
N LEU A 120 -13.58 11.23 -5.67
CA LEU A 120 -13.84 10.06 -6.52
C LEU A 120 -14.61 8.96 -5.76
N LEU A 121 -14.19 8.62 -4.54
CA LEU A 121 -14.92 7.69 -3.66
C LEU A 121 -16.36 8.15 -3.43
N ARG A 122 -16.58 9.45 -3.21
CA ARG A 122 -17.90 10.05 -3.05
C ARG A 122 -18.76 9.88 -4.29
N GLY A 123 -18.18 10.02 -5.48
CA GLY A 123 -18.85 9.74 -6.75
C GLY A 123 -19.32 8.29 -6.85
N LEU A 124 -18.44 7.33 -6.54
CA LEU A 124 -18.71 5.89 -6.65
C LEU A 124 -19.85 5.42 -5.74
N VAL A 125 -19.97 5.96 -4.51
CA VAL A 125 -21.01 5.52 -3.55
C VAL A 125 -22.41 6.07 -3.82
N ARG A 126 -22.53 7.15 -4.61
CA ARG A 126 -23.85 7.75 -4.93
C ARG A 126 -24.74 6.82 -5.75
N GLY A 127 -24.15 5.98 -6.61
CA GLY A 127 -24.89 5.05 -7.48
C GLY A 127 -24.78 3.56 -7.11
N ALA A 128 -23.97 3.20 -6.12
CA ALA A 128 -23.74 1.80 -5.76
C ALA A 128 -24.92 1.17 -4.98
N PRO A 129 -25.20 -0.14 -5.17
CA PRO A 129 -26.12 -0.90 -4.35
C PRO A 129 -25.78 -0.79 -2.86
N ASP A 130 -26.80 -0.87 -2.00
CA ASP A 130 -26.58 -0.81 -0.56
C ASP A 130 -25.89 -2.08 -0.06
N THR A 131 -24.63 -1.94 0.27
CA THR A 131 -23.72 -3.01 0.68
C THR A 131 -22.95 -2.59 1.92
N ARG A 132 -22.40 -3.56 2.65
CA ARG A 132 -21.52 -3.27 3.79
C ARG A 132 -20.37 -2.33 3.41
N LEU A 133 -19.71 -2.60 2.28
CA LEU A 133 -18.65 -1.73 1.80
C LEU A 133 -19.12 -0.30 1.54
N ARG A 134 -20.31 -0.10 0.97
CA ARG A 134 -20.86 1.26 0.76
C ARG A 134 -21.09 2.00 2.08
N GLN A 135 -21.56 1.31 3.11
CA GLN A 135 -21.73 1.89 4.45
C GLN A 135 -20.37 2.29 5.04
N LEU A 136 -19.34 1.45 4.89
CA LEU A 136 -17.98 1.76 5.31
C LEU A 136 -17.42 2.97 4.55
N THR A 137 -17.59 3.03 3.22
CA THR A 137 -17.11 4.16 2.43
C THR A 137 -17.80 5.45 2.83
N ARG A 138 -19.10 5.42 3.12
CA ARG A 138 -19.83 6.58 3.65
C ARG A 138 -19.31 7.02 5.01
N ALA A 139 -19.00 6.08 5.91
CA ALA A 139 -18.42 6.40 7.21
C ALA A 139 -17.03 7.04 7.07
N ALA A 140 -16.18 6.49 6.19
CA ALA A 140 -14.86 7.05 5.90
C ALA A 140 -14.97 8.48 5.33
N LEU A 141 -15.85 8.71 4.36
CA LEU A 141 -16.09 10.04 3.80
C LEU A 141 -16.65 11.02 4.84
N ALA A 142 -17.58 10.57 5.70
CA ALA A 142 -18.14 11.41 6.74
C ALA A 142 -17.07 11.84 7.75
N HIS A 143 -16.18 10.92 8.14
CA HIS A 143 -15.04 11.23 9.00
C HIS A 143 -14.08 12.23 8.32
N TYR A 144 -13.70 11.96 7.07
CA TYR A 144 -12.82 12.83 6.28
C TYR A 144 -13.33 14.27 6.23
N TYR A 145 -14.56 14.48 5.78
CA TYR A 145 -15.11 15.83 5.63
C TYR A 145 -15.45 16.51 6.96
N ALA A 146 -15.65 15.76 8.04
CA ALA A 146 -15.80 16.36 9.36
C ALA A 146 -14.48 17.03 9.79
N ASP A 147 -13.36 16.34 9.58
CA ASP A 147 -12.03 16.84 9.96
C ASP A 147 -11.57 18.00 9.06
N SER A 148 -11.96 18.04 7.78
CA SER A 148 -11.61 19.14 6.86
C SER A 148 -12.37 20.46 7.10
N THR A 149 -13.40 20.47 7.96
CA THR A 149 -14.24 21.66 8.22
C THR A 149 -13.83 22.47 9.44
N HIS A 150 -12.73 22.10 10.09
CA HIS A 150 -12.14 22.77 11.25
C HIS A 150 -10.77 23.36 10.93
#